data_AF-A0A2E6G3J6-F1
#
_entry.id   AF-A0A2E6G3J6-F1
#
_cell.length_a   1.000
_cell.length_b   1.000
_cell.length_c   1.000
_cell.angle_alpha   90.00
_cell.angle_beta   90.00
_cell.angle_gamma   90.00
#
_symmetry.space_group_name_H-M   'P 1'
#
loop_
_entity.id
_entity.type
_entity.pdbx_description
1 polymer ?
#
loop_
_entity_poly.entity_id
_entity_poly.type
_entity_poly.pdbx_seq_one_letter_code
_entity_poly.pdbx_strand_id
1 'polypeptide(L)'
;MRRNAFRSALFGFWLLVAGGVAAQQSSAPYTFEWEVVAVDSIPGMTTVRLYAKLVNPTDYLTSISGWDDMVGFIQTTTSFYQDPDGWVTANDNNPLIFELLPSLRYDSWVTIGIESMAVGLEGEIPVGLFPAETEYWVDEFESGGNLVMDIDGAWYVTVGGVNGIAGEDLRVLVGQFTTDGVISGVLNLQVFSEGVASADFMDDVYAITIPTFDPALAVGMEDAASRGTWGIRIEENGVVHRVESPCRWERLDATGRIVEAGISLDGHFQTSGGGIVRVWPENGGVPLCRSIPWR
;
A
#
# COMPACT_ATOMS: atom_id res chain seq x y z
N MET A 1 56.77 -10.31 70.76
CA MET A 1 55.56 -11.04 71.21
C MET A 1 54.41 -10.05 71.38
N ARG A 2 53.43 -10.07 70.47
CA ARG A 2 51.99 -9.87 70.75
C ARG A 2 51.22 -10.17 69.46
N ARG A 3 50.42 -11.23 69.51
CA ARG A 3 49.43 -11.66 68.52
C ARG A 3 48.17 -10.78 68.63
N ASN A 4 47.45 -10.62 67.53
CA ASN A 4 45.97 -10.65 67.37
C ASN A 4 45.66 -10.03 65.99
N ALA A 5 45.39 -10.78 64.93
CA ALA A 5 44.23 -11.61 64.61
C ALA A 5 43.04 -10.81 64.03
N PHE A 6 42.54 -11.35 62.90
CA PHE A 6 41.16 -11.37 62.38
C PHE A 6 40.77 -10.59 61.11
N ARG A 7 40.16 -11.40 60.21
CA ARG A 7 39.24 -11.15 59.07
C ARG A 7 39.92 -10.94 57.71
N SER A 8 39.88 -11.94 56.80
CA SER A 8 38.73 -12.41 55.98
C SER A 8 38.19 -11.26 55.11
N ALA A 9 38.02 -11.33 53.80
CA ALA A 9 38.02 -12.44 52.86
C ALA A 9 38.01 -11.91 51.41
N LEU A 10 38.11 -12.86 50.47
CA LEU A 10 37.46 -12.90 49.15
C LEU A 10 38.10 -12.17 47.97
N PHE A 11 38.74 -13.00 47.14
CA PHE A 11 38.90 -12.89 45.70
C PHE A 11 37.59 -12.44 45.01
N GLY A 12 37.66 -11.34 44.26
CA GLY A 12 36.63 -10.92 43.31
C GLY A 12 37.20 -10.99 41.89
N PHE A 13 36.76 -12.00 41.14
CA PHE A 13 37.03 -12.20 39.72
C PHE A 13 36.22 -11.15 38.94
N TRP A 14 36.88 -10.20 38.28
CA TRP A 14 36.22 -9.27 37.37
C TRP A 14 35.97 -9.98 36.04
N LEU A 15 34.77 -10.51 35.86
CA LEU A 15 34.26 -10.92 34.55
C LEU A 15 33.76 -9.65 33.84
N LEU A 16 34.52 -9.18 32.85
CA LEU A 16 34.09 -8.13 31.94
C LEU A 16 33.04 -8.74 31.01
N VAL A 17 31.75 -8.56 31.34
CA VAL A 17 30.67 -8.85 30.40
C VAL A 17 30.65 -7.69 29.41
N ALA A 18 31.16 -7.93 28.20
CA ALA A 18 30.85 -7.12 27.05
C ALA A 18 29.34 -7.25 26.80
N GLY A 19 28.56 -6.28 27.28
CA GLY A 19 27.17 -6.14 26.92
C GLY A 19 27.10 -5.77 25.45
N GLY A 20 26.86 -6.76 24.59
CA GLY A 20 26.28 -6.49 23.29
C GLY A 20 24.95 -5.78 23.53
N VAL A 21 24.80 -4.59 22.99
CA VAL A 21 23.50 -3.93 22.89
C VAL A 21 22.71 -4.77 21.88
N ALA A 22 21.99 -5.78 22.36
CA ALA A 22 20.88 -6.31 21.59
C ALA A 22 19.83 -5.20 21.60
N ALA A 23 19.70 -4.49 20.48
CA ALA A 23 18.54 -3.66 20.24
C ALA A 23 17.32 -4.56 20.49
N GLN A 24 16.52 -4.21 21.50
CA GLN A 24 15.25 -4.86 21.71
C GLN A 24 14.32 -4.32 20.63
N GLN A 25 14.40 -4.90 19.44
CA GLN A 25 13.43 -4.69 18.38
C GLN A 25 12.13 -5.29 18.91
N SER A 26 11.31 -4.46 19.56
CA SER A 26 9.92 -4.78 19.82
C SER A 26 9.34 -5.27 18.50
N SER A 27 8.79 -6.48 18.47
CA SER A 27 8.13 -6.97 17.25
C SER A 27 7.02 -5.97 16.92
N ALA A 28 7.14 -5.26 15.80
CA ALA A 28 6.15 -4.28 15.39
C ALA A 28 4.76 -4.95 15.34
N PRO A 29 3.72 -4.36 15.96
CA PRO A 29 2.37 -4.91 15.90
C PRO A 29 1.69 -4.64 14.55
N TYR A 30 2.33 -3.85 13.70
CA TYR A 30 1.82 -3.37 12.41
C TYR A 30 2.30 -4.25 11.25
N THR A 31 1.51 -4.27 10.18
CA THR A 31 1.85 -4.98 8.95
C THR A 31 1.54 -4.12 7.72
N PHE A 32 1.93 -4.59 6.54
CA PHE A 32 1.47 -4.03 5.28
C PHE A 32 0.56 -4.99 4.53
N GLU A 33 -0.33 -4.44 3.72
CA GLU A 33 -1.14 -5.21 2.77
C GLU A 33 -1.21 -4.51 1.40
N TRP A 34 -1.27 -5.33 0.35
CA TRP A 34 -1.44 -4.85 -1.02
C TRP A 34 -2.90 -4.90 -1.43
N GLU A 35 -3.31 -3.92 -2.24
CA GLU A 35 -4.58 -3.92 -2.95
C GLU A 35 -4.31 -3.70 -4.44
N VAL A 36 -4.83 -4.58 -5.30
CA VAL A 36 -4.71 -4.41 -6.75
C VAL A 36 -5.75 -3.40 -7.21
N VAL A 37 -5.28 -2.30 -7.82
CA VAL A 37 -6.13 -1.22 -8.34
C VAL A 37 -6.48 -1.50 -9.81
N ALA A 38 -5.49 -1.88 -10.60
CA ALA A 38 -5.66 -2.11 -12.03
C ALA A 38 -4.61 -3.07 -12.58
N VAL A 39 -4.98 -3.80 -13.62
CA VAL A 39 -4.09 -4.68 -14.39
C VAL A 39 -4.19 -4.24 -15.85
N ASP A 40 -3.04 -4.17 -16.52
CA ASP A 40 -2.91 -3.89 -17.96
C ASP A 40 -3.50 -2.53 -18.40
N SER A 41 -3.75 -1.62 -17.44
CA SER A 41 -4.18 -0.25 -17.76
C SER A 41 -3.00 0.63 -18.19
N ILE A 42 -1.81 0.34 -17.67
CA ILE A 42 -0.55 0.56 -18.38
C ILE A 42 -0.17 -0.79 -19.00
N PRO A 43 0.06 -0.88 -20.32
CA PRO A 43 0.26 -2.16 -21.01
C PRO A 43 1.35 -3.03 -20.35
N GLY A 44 0.97 -4.25 -19.95
CA GLY A 44 1.84 -5.23 -19.31
C GLY A 44 2.12 -5.02 -17.81
N MET A 45 1.62 -3.95 -17.20
CA MET A 45 1.90 -3.61 -15.81
C MET A 45 0.68 -3.79 -14.90
N THR A 46 0.94 -3.90 -13.60
CA THR A 46 -0.09 -3.92 -12.55
C THR A 46 0.09 -2.72 -11.63
N THR A 47 -1.01 -2.00 -11.37
CA THR A 47 -1.09 -0.93 -10.39
C THR A 47 -1.61 -1.48 -9.08
N VAL A 48 -0.84 -1.30 -8.01
CA VAL A 48 -1.20 -1.70 -6.65
C VAL A 48 -1.11 -0.54 -5.69
N ARG A 49 -1.87 -0.61 -4.61
CA ARG A 49 -1.77 0.28 -3.45
C ARG A 49 -1.24 -0.48 -2.25
N LEU A 50 -0.32 0.14 -1.53
CA LEU A 50 0.20 -0.36 -0.27
C LEU A 50 -0.53 0.33 0.87
N TYR A 51 -1.03 -0.45 1.82
CA TYR A 51 -1.67 0.05 3.04
C TYR A 51 -0.91 -0.41 4.27
N ALA A 52 -0.64 0.51 5.19
CA ALA A 52 -0.23 0.17 6.55
C ALA A 52 -1.44 -0.30 7.34
N LYS A 53 -1.31 -1.44 8.02
CA LYS A 53 -2.31 -2.00 8.93
C LYS A 53 -1.90 -1.75 10.36
N LEU A 54 -2.66 -0.87 11.02
CA LEU A 54 -2.45 -0.50 12.41
C LEU A 54 -3.32 -1.37 13.34
N VAL A 55 -3.24 -1.17 14.66
CA VAL A 55 -3.93 -2.04 15.62
C VAL A 55 -5.02 -1.35 16.41
N ASN A 56 -5.01 -0.01 16.47
CA ASN A 56 -6.09 0.78 17.05
C ASN A 56 -6.64 1.78 16.03
N PRO A 57 -7.96 2.06 16.04
CA PRO A 57 -8.56 3.06 15.14
C PRO A 57 -8.01 4.48 15.33
N THR A 58 -7.47 4.77 16.50
CA THR A 58 -6.87 6.05 16.87
C THR A 58 -5.35 6.09 16.66
N ASP A 59 -4.72 5.00 16.22
CA ASP A 59 -3.32 5.03 15.85
C ASP A 59 -3.10 6.04 14.71
N TYR A 60 -1.98 6.75 14.77
CA TYR A 60 -1.66 7.81 13.82
C TYR A 60 -0.32 7.54 13.14
N LEU A 61 -0.35 7.26 11.84
CA LEU A 61 0.85 7.17 11.00
C LEU A 61 1.32 8.59 10.64
N THR A 62 2.47 8.99 11.19
CA THR A 62 3.01 10.34 10.97
C THR A 62 4.02 10.39 9.84
N SER A 63 4.85 9.36 9.69
CA SER A 63 5.91 9.37 8.70
C SER A 63 6.34 7.97 8.30
N ILE A 64 6.91 7.89 7.10
CA ILE A 64 7.71 6.77 6.65
C ILE A 64 9.07 7.35 6.29
N SER A 65 10.13 6.76 6.84
CA SER A 65 11.48 7.33 6.78
C SER A 65 12.57 6.28 6.59
N GLY A 66 13.79 6.73 6.31
CA GLY A 66 14.97 5.89 6.28
C GLY A 66 16.25 6.70 6.31
N TRP A 67 17.32 6.08 6.80
CA TRP A 67 18.68 6.65 6.89
C TRP A 67 19.71 5.52 6.90
N ASP A 68 20.99 5.85 7.04
CA ASP A 68 22.11 4.91 6.88
C ASP A 68 22.04 3.69 7.84
N ASP A 69 21.67 3.91 9.10
CA ASP A 69 21.54 2.86 10.11
C ASP A 69 20.20 2.08 10.01
N MET A 70 19.18 2.66 9.37
CA MET A 70 17.83 2.09 9.26
C MET A 70 17.24 2.41 7.89
N VAL A 71 17.76 1.76 6.85
CA VAL A 71 17.37 2.05 5.46
C VAL A 71 15.92 1.64 5.21
N GLY A 72 15.12 2.59 4.75
CA GLY A 72 13.77 2.35 4.25
C GLY A 72 13.79 2.28 2.72
N PHE A 73 13.21 1.25 2.13
CA PHE A 73 13.19 1.08 0.68
C PHE A 73 11.99 0.28 0.16
N ILE A 74 11.57 0.63 -1.06
CA ILE A 74 10.69 -0.17 -1.91
C ILE A 74 11.39 -0.30 -3.26
N GLN A 75 11.52 -1.53 -3.74
CA GLN A 75 12.19 -1.83 -4.99
C GLN A 75 11.36 -2.76 -5.86
N THR A 76 11.56 -2.67 -7.17
CA THR A 76 11.02 -3.60 -8.16
C THR A 76 12.16 -4.28 -8.91
N THR A 77 11.91 -5.47 -9.47
CA THR A 77 12.87 -6.17 -10.32
C THR A 77 13.01 -5.54 -11.72
N THR A 78 12.14 -4.60 -12.07
CA THR A 78 12.16 -3.86 -13.35
C THR A 78 12.22 -2.35 -13.10
N SER A 79 11.14 -1.62 -13.35
CA SER A 79 11.00 -0.18 -13.13
C SER A 79 9.58 0.14 -12.66
N PHE A 80 9.43 1.21 -11.91
CA PHE A 80 8.11 1.81 -11.66
C PHE A 80 7.70 2.67 -12.86
N TYR A 81 6.42 2.64 -13.19
CA TYR A 81 5.83 3.57 -14.14
C TYR A 81 5.68 4.93 -13.47
N GLN A 82 6.21 5.96 -14.11
CA GLN A 82 6.05 7.36 -13.75
C GLN A 82 5.45 8.10 -14.94
N ASP A 83 4.33 8.78 -14.70
CA ASP A 83 3.66 9.60 -15.70
C ASP A 83 4.37 10.96 -15.81
N PRO A 84 4.62 11.48 -17.02
CA PRO A 84 5.29 12.78 -17.18
C PRO A 84 4.56 13.98 -16.55
N ASP A 85 3.24 13.85 -16.35
CA ASP A 85 2.40 14.86 -15.68
C ASP A 85 2.13 14.50 -14.20
N GLY A 86 2.80 13.46 -13.68
CA GLY A 86 2.73 12.95 -12.32
C GLY A 86 3.68 13.63 -11.34
N TRP A 87 3.64 13.15 -10.10
CA TRP A 87 4.53 13.61 -9.04
C TRP A 87 4.68 12.56 -7.95
N VAL A 88 5.85 12.54 -7.29
CA VAL A 88 6.21 11.60 -6.20
C VAL A 88 5.18 11.50 -5.08
N THR A 89 4.31 12.50 -4.88
CA THR A 89 3.23 12.45 -3.88
C THR A 89 1.85 12.63 -4.48
N ALA A 90 0.84 12.08 -3.81
CA ALA A 90 -0.57 12.27 -4.17
C ALA A 90 -1.07 13.74 -4.09
N ASN A 91 -0.25 14.69 -3.62
CA ASN A 91 -0.65 16.09 -3.48
C ASN A 91 -1.12 16.74 -4.79
N ASP A 92 -0.53 16.34 -5.91
CA ASP A 92 -0.83 16.92 -7.23
C ASP A 92 -1.82 16.05 -8.04
N ASN A 93 -2.20 14.89 -7.50
CA ASN A 93 -3.24 14.06 -8.10
C ASN A 93 -4.57 14.81 -8.10
N ASN A 94 -5.20 14.86 -9.27
CA ASN A 94 -6.49 15.51 -9.47
C ASN A 94 -7.42 14.61 -10.29
N PRO A 95 -8.47 14.03 -9.70
CA PRO A 95 -9.40 13.16 -10.40
C PRO A 95 -10.06 13.78 -11.63
N LEU A 96 -10.20 15.11 -11.68
CA LEU A 96 -10.82 15.83 -12.80
C LEU A 96 -9.97 15.80 -14.07
N ILE A 97 -8.64 15.62 -13.97
CA ILE A 97 -7.75 15.58 -15.14
C ILE A 97 -7.54 14.17 -15.68
N PHE A 98 -7.91 13.12 -14.93
CA PHE A 98 -7.76 11.73 -15.38
C PHE A 98 -8.63 11.37 -16.59
N GLU A 99 -9.69 12.13 -16.88
CA GLU A 99 -10.45 11.95 -18.12
C GLU A 99 -9.66 12.43 -19.36
N LEU A 100 -8.79 13.43 -19.17
CA LEU A 100 -7.96 14.00 -20.23
C LEU A 100 -6.60 13.29 -20.33
N LEU A 101 -6.05 12.87 -19.20
CA LEU A 101 -4.78 12.14 -19.05
C LEU A 101 -5.04 10.80 -18.34
N PRO A 102 -5.57 9.78 -19.03
CA PRO A 102 -5.95 8.52 -18.39
C PRO A 102 -4.79 7.75 -17.77
N SER A 103 -3.58 7.89 -18.34
CA SER A 103 -2.38 7.22 -17.87
C SER A 103 -1.91 7.72 -16.50
N LEU A 104 -2.15 9.01 -16.20
CA LEU A 104 -1.79 9.66 -14.94
C LEU A 104 -2.45 9.00 -13.72
N ARG A 105 -3.62 8.36 -13.90
CA ARG A 105 -4.27 7.59 -12.84
C ARG A 105 -3.38 6.47 -12.28
N TYR A 106 -2.47 5.96 -13.11
CA TYR A 106 -1.63 4.80 -12.82
C TYR A 106 -0.19 5.20 -12.50
N ASP A 107 0.07 6.49 -12.30
CA ASP A 107 1.34 7.01 -11.80
C ASP A 107 1.75 6.35 -10.47
N SER A 108 3.05 6.28 -10.20
CA SER A 108 3.59 5.70 -8.96
C SER A 108 3.96 6.80 -7.98
N TRP A 109 3.34 6.82 -6.81
CA TRP A 109 3.48 7.91 -5.84
C TRP A 109 3.35 7.39 -4.41
N VAL A 110 3.91 8.14 -3.47
CA VAL A 110 3.77 7.89 -2.03
C VAL A 110 2.76 8.83 -1.39
N THR A 111 2.22 8.42 -0.25
CA THR A 111 1.24 9.23 0.49
C THR A 111 1.20 8.85 1.97
N ILE A 112 0.40 9.59 2.73
CA ILE A 112 -0.21 9.13 3.98
C ILE A 112 -1.70 9.48 3.89
N GLY A 113 -2.52 8.46 3.62
CA GLY A 113 -3.98 8.47 3.66
C GLY A 113 -4.73 9.24 2.57
N ILE A 114 -4.09 10.15 1.82
CA ILE A 114 -4.74 10.87 0.72
C ILE A 114 -4.45 10.24 -0.64
N GLU A 115 -5.43 10.30 -1.54
CA GLU A 115 -5.31 9.82 -2.94
C GLU A 115 -5.16 10.95 -3.96
N SER A 116 -5.48 12.17 -3.52
CA SER A 116 -5.47 13.40 -4.30
C SER A 116 -5.03 14.57 -3.43
N MET A 117 -5.00 15.79 -4.00
CA MET A 117 -4.76 17.00 -3.22
C MET A 117 -5.56 16.99 -1.91
N ALA A 118 -4.90 17.36 -0.81
CA ALA A 118 -5.52 17.37 0.50
C ALA A 118 -6.70 18.36 0.55
N VAL A 119 -7.84 17.88 1.04
CA VAL A 119 -9.06 18.66 1.25
C VAL A 119 -9.08 19.20 2.68
N GLY A 120 -8.57 20.41 2.88
CA GLY A 120 -8.51 21.03 4.21
C GLY A 120 -9.88 21.18 4.91
N LEU A 121 -10.99 21.24 4.16
CA LEU A 121 -12.35 21.24 4.74
C LEU A 121 -12.73 19.89 5.38
N GLU A 122 -12.10 18.80 4.96
CA GLU A 122 -12.25 17.46 5.54
C GLU A 122 -11.19 17.21 6.64
N GLY A 123 -10.33 18.20 6.91
CA GLY A 123 -9.26 18.12 7.91
C GLY A 123 -8.00 17.41 7.40
N GLU A 124 -7.89 17.18 6.09
CA GLU A 124 -6.68 16.61 5.50
C GLU A 124 -5.56 17.66 5.41
N ILE A 125 -4.31 17.17 5.40
CA ILE A 125 -3.14 17.99 5.16
C ILE A 125 -2.26 17.38 4.05
N PRO A 126 -1.52 18.21 3.31
CA PRO A 126 -0.58 17.73 2.30
C PRO A 126 0.49 16.83 2.91
N VAL A 127 0.97 15.89 2.09
CA VAL A 127 2.11 15.04 2.42
C VAL A 127 3.40 15.84 2.20
N GLY A 128 4.22 15.98 3.23
CA GLY A 128 5.54 16.58 3.16
C GLY A 128 6.61 15.56 2.74
N LEU A 129 7.72 16.08 2.21
CA LEU A 129 8.89 15.30 1.81
C LEU A 129 10.14 15.79 2.56
N PHE A 130 11.05 14.86 2.82
CA PHE A 130 12.42 15.14 3.22
C PHE A 130 13.37 14.30 2.35
N PRO A 131 14.37 14.92 1.70
CA PRO A 131 14.49 16.37 1.51
C PRO A 131 13.27 16.95 0.77
N ALA A 132 13.06 18.27 0.89
CA ALA A 132 11.91 18.95 0.30
C ALA A 132 12.03 19.18 -1.23
N GLU A 133 13.12 18.72 -1.85
CA GLU A 133 13.48 18.97 -3.24
C GLU A 133 13.67 17.64 -3.99
N THR A 134 13.81 17.75 -5.32
CA THR A 134 14.24 16.69 -6.23
C THR A 134 15.71 16.35 -5.95
N GLU A 135 15.95 15.50 -4.95
CA GLU A 135 17.26 14.94 -4.62
C GLU A 135 17.11 13.53 -4.02
N TYR A 136 18.21 12.75 -4.07
CA TYR A 136 18.32 11.40 -3.51
C TYR A 136 17.20 10.45 -3.97
N TRP A 137 16.40 9.95 -3.05
CA TRP A 137 15.38 8.94 -3.30
C TRP A 137 14.25 9.45 -4.20
N VAL A 138 13.97 10.76 -4.17
CA VAL A 138 12.90 11.37 -4.97
C VAL A 138 13.25 11.29 -6.45
N ASP A 139 14.45 11.73 -6.84
CA ASP A 139 14.89 11.72 -8.24
C ASP A 139 14.97 10.31 -8.82
N GLU A 140 15.52 9.39 -8.05
CA GLU A 140 15.64 8.00 -8.47
C GLU A 140 14.24 7.40 -8.69
N PHE A 141 13.31 7.62 -7.76
CA PHE A 141 11.94 7.10 -7.88
C PHE A 141 11.15 7.75 -9.03
N GLU A 142 11.22 9.08 -9.19
CA GLU A 142 10.57 9.79 -10.31
C GLU A 142 11.16 9.43 -11.68
N SER A 143 12.39 8.89 -11.72
CA SER A 143 12.98 8.33 -12.94
C SER A 143 12.54 6.89 -13.25
N GLY A 144 11.64 6.32 -12.44
CA GLY A 144 11.16 4.94 -12.51
C GLY A 144 12.08 3.94 -11.79
N GLY A 145 13.06 4.43 -11.04
CA GLY A 145 13.98 3.64 -10.22
C GLY A 145 13.41 3.26 -8.87
N ASN A 146 14.22 2.64 -8.03
CA ASN A 146 13.78 2.20 -6.70
C ASN A 146 13.67 3.39 -5.73
N LEU A 147 12.74 3.31 -4.78
CA LEU A 147 12.70 4.22 -3.64
C LEU A 147 13.66 3.67 -2.57
N VAL A 148 14.77 4.37 -2.31
CA VAL A 148 15.76 3.98 -1.29
C VAL A 148 16.17 5.19 -0.47
N MET A 149 15.84 5.18 0.82
CA MET A 149 16.17 6.24 1.79
C MET A 149 17.34 5.77 2.66
N ASP A 150 18.56 5.87 2.13
CA ASP A 150 19.83 5.54 2.82
C ASP A 150 20.65 6.78 3.20
N ILE A 151 20.30 7.96 2.67
CA ILE A 151 20.89 9.27 2.98
C ILE A 151 19.75 10.20 3.43
N ASP A 152 19.16 9.88 4.58
CA ASP A 152 18.04 10.61 5.21
C ASP A 152 16.87 10.95 4.25
N GLY A 153 15.86 10.10 4.21
CA GLY A 153 14.63 10.34 3.45
C GLY A 153 13.39 10.18 4.31
N ALA A 154 12.34 10.94 3.99
CA ALA A 154 11.02 10.70 4.54
C ALA A 154 9.91 11.26 3.65
N TRP A 155 8.72 10.69 3.77
CA TRP A 155 7.48 11.42 3.54
C TRP A 155 6.62 11.37 4.80
N TYR A 156 5.90 12.45 5.07
CA TYR A 156 5.29 12.65 6.38
C TYR A 156 4.05 13.53 6.32
N VAL A 157 3.27 13.48 7.38
CA VAL A 157 2.16 14.38 7.66
C VAL A 157 2.34 14.92 9.07
N THR A 158 2.07 16.22 9.27
CA THR A 158 2.15 16.81 10.61
C THR A 158 0.96 16.40 11.47
N VAL A 159 1.17 16.16 12.75
CA VAL A 159 0.07 15.87 13.69
C VAL A 159 -1.02 16.93 13.57
N GLY A 160 -2.27 16.50 13.38
CA GLY A 160 -3.44 17.35 13.29
C GLY A 160 -4.28 17.15 12.03
N GLY A 161 -3.73 16.51 10.99
CA GLY A 161 -4.50 16.12 9.81
C GLY A 161 -5.17 14.75 9.98
N VAL A 162 -6.36 14.56 9.40
CA VAL A 162 -7.12 13.30 9.54
C VAL A 162 -6.53 12.13 8.75
N ASN A 163 -5.75 12.41 7.71
CA ASN A 163 -5.24 11.41 6.76
C ASN A 163 -4.14 10.49 7.35
N GLY A 164 -3.60 10.77 8.53
CA GLY A 164 -2.73 9.85 9.27
C GLY A 164 -3.47 8.85 10.16
N ILE A 165 -4.78 9.03 10.40
CA ILE A 165 -5.56 8.24 11.36
C ILE A 165 -5.95 6.90 10.74
N ALA A 166 -5.70 5.80 11.44
CA ALA A 166 -6.02 4.44 10.97
C ALA A 166 -7.52 4.17 10.73
N GLY A 167 -8.40 4.80 11.51
CA GLY A 167 -9.84 4.65 11.37
C GLY A 167 -10.35 3.23 11.67
N GLU A 168 -11.62 2.99 11.41
CA GLU A 168 -12.31 1.73 11.76
C GLU A 168 -11.83 0.52 10.95
N ASP A 169 -11.29 0.74 9.74
CA ASP A 169 -10.72 -0.33 8.91
C ASP A 169 -9.24 -0.61 9.22
N LEU A 170 -8.64 0.20 10.12
CA LEU A 170 -7.27 0.13 10.57
C LEU A 170 -6.25 0.29 9.45
N ARG A 171 -6.61 1.01 8.37
CA ARG A 171 -5.80 1.16 7.16
C ARG A 171 -5.38 2.61 6.98
N VAL A 172 -4.10 2.81 6.70
CA VAL A 172 -3.61 4.08 6.13
C VAL A 172 -2.95 3.77 4.80
N LEU A 173 -3.40 4.42 3.72
CA LEU A 173 -2.76 4.31 2.42
C LEU A 173 -1.35 4.91 2.52
N VAL A 174 -0.34 4.21 1.99
CA VAL A 174 1.06 4.68 2.02
C VAL A 174 1.65 4.95 0.64
N GLY A 175 1.02 4.43 -0.42
CA GLY A 175 1.43 4.72 -1.79
C GLY A 175 0.72 3.86 -2.82
N GLN A 176 0.91 4.22 -4.08
CA GLN A 176 0.49 3.51 -5.26
C GLN A 176 1.72 3.22 -6.12
N PHE A 177 1.82 2.00 -6.66
CA PHE A 177 2.96 1.56 -7.45
C PHE A 177 2.48 0.81 -8.68
N THR A 178 3.01 1.17 -9.84
CA THR A 178 2.72 0.51 -11.10
C THR A 178 3.99 -0.09 -11.68
N THR A 179 4.01 -1.41 -11.89
CA THR A 179 5.19 -2.11 -12.42
C THR A 179 4.80 -3.47 -13.01
N ASP A 180 5.66 -4.02 -13.87
CA ASP A 180 5.62 -5.41 -14.33
C ASP A 180 6.60 -6.32 -13.56
N GLY A 181 7.37 -5.74 -12.63
CA GLY A 181 8.34 -6.43 -11.79
C GLY A 181 7.83 -6.81 -10.40
N VAL A 182 8.55 -7.70 -9.73
CA VAL A 182 8.24 -8.12 -8.36
C VAL A 182 8.65 -7.02 -7.39
N ILE A 183 7.71 -6.56 -6.56
CA ILE A 183 7.95 -5.53 -5.54
C ILE A 183 8.37 -6.19 -4.22
N SER A 184 9.41 -5.64 -3.59
CA SER A 184 9.87 -6.03 -2.25
C SER A 184 10.47 -4.82 -1.51
N GLY A 185 10.63 -4.91 -0.19
CA GLY A 185 11.10 -3.77 0.58
C GLY A 185 10.95 -3.88 2.09
N VAL A 186 11.45 -2.85 2.77
CA VAL A 186 11.29 -2.61 4.20
C VAL A 186 11.03 -1.12 4.37
N LEU A 187 9.99 -0.75 5.09
CA LEU A 187 9.68 0.65 5.38
C LEU A 187 9.69 0.89 6.89
N ASN A 188 10.22 2.03 7.32
CA ASN A 188 10.25 2.40 8.74
C ASN A 188 9.10 3.35 9.03
N LEU A 189 8.10 2.84 9.74
CA LEU A 189 6.86 3.56 10.06
C LEU A 189 7.00 4.23 11.41
N GLN A 190 6.75 5.53 11.46
CA GLN A 190 6.50 6.21 12.71
C GLN A 190 5.00 6.21 13.01
N VAL A 191 4.61 5.54 14.10
CA VAL A 191 3.21 5.47 14.52
C VAL A 191 3.07 5.97 15.95
N PHE A 192 2.21 6.95 16.15
CA PHE A 192 1.78 7.38 17.48
C PHE A 192 0.62 6.50 17.92
N SER A 193 0.89 5.61 18.88
CA SER A 193 -0.12 4.69 19.42
C SER A 193 -1.25 5.49 20.05
N GLU A 194 -2.48 5.21 19.63
CA GLU A 194 -3.67 6.00 19.98
C GLU A 194 -3.49 7.53 19.79
N GLY A 195 -2.64 7.94 18.85
CA GLY A 195 -2.37 9.34 18.52
C GLY A 195 -1.44 10.04 19.52
N VAL A 196 -0.80 9.31 20.43
CA VAL A 196 0.12 9.85 21.44
C VAL A 196 1.55 9.49 21.08
N ALA A 197 2.40 10.51 20.93
CA ALA A 197 3.83 10.33 20.70
C ALA A 197 4.54 9.82 21.97
N SER A 198 5.50 8.93 21.78
CA SER A 198 6.43 8.50 22.82
C SER A 198 7.43 9.60 23.16
N ALA A 199 8.11 9.46 24.31
CA ALA A 199 9.12 10.42 24.73
C ALA A 199 10.36 10.37 23.83
N ASP A 200 10.75 9.16 23.41
CA ASP A 200 11.87 8.92 22.52
C ASP A 200 11.36 8.57 21.12
N PHE A 201 11.90 9.24 20.10
CA PHE A 201 11.49 9.06 18.70
C PHE A 201 11.53 7.60 18.25
N MET A 202 12.59 6.87 18.62
CA MET A 202 12.80 5.48 18.21
C MET A 202 11.78 4.51 18.81
N ASP A 203 11.06 4.88 19.87
CA ASP A 203 10.00 4.04 20.44
C ASP A 203 8.75 4.01 19.56
N ASP A 204 8.59 5.00 18.68
CA ASP A 204 7.47 5.07 17.73
C ASP A 204 7.84 4.57 16.33
N VAL A 205 9.10 4.23 16.06
CA VAL A 205 9.58 3.85 14.72
C VAL A 205 9.79 2.35 14.57
N TYR A 206 9.14 1.78 13.56
CA TYR A 206 9.10 0.34 13.32
C TYR A 206 9.53 0.01 11.89
N ALA A 207 10.66 -0.70 11.74
CA ALA A 207 11.03 -1.33 10.46
C ALA A 207 10.11 -2.51 10.17
N ILE A 208 9.31 -2.41 9.11
CA ILE A 208 8.34 -3.42 8.72
C ILE A 208 8.63 -3.85 7.29
N THR A 209 8.83 -5.16 7.11
CA THR A 209 8.98 -5.75 5.78
C THR A 209 7.65 -5.71 5.04
N ILE A 210 7.65 -5.17 3.82
CA ILE A 210 6.46 -5.23 2.96
C ILE A 210 6.32 -6.67 2.44
N PRO A 211 5.11 -7.26 2.40
CA PRO A 211 4.90 -8.52 1.70
C PRO A 211 5.41 -8.40 0.27
N THR A 212 6.08 -9.43 -0.25
CA THR A 212 6.46 -9.41 -1.67
C THR A 212 5.20 -9.40 -2.53
N PHE A 213 5.13 -8.48 -3.48
CA PHE A 213 4.09 -8.47 -4.50
C PHE A 213 4.67 -8.97 -5.82
N ASP A 214 4.08 -10.03 -6.37
CA ASP A 214 4.44 -10.55 -7.68
C ASP A 214 3.30 -10.28 -8.66
N PRO A 215 3.48 -9.39 -9.66
CA PRO A 215 2.43 -9.09 -10.63
C PRO A 215 2.05 -10.32 -11.46
N ALA A 216 2.93 -11.32 -11.64
CA ALA A 216 2.56 -12.57 -12.31
C ALA A 216 1.51 -13.36 -11.51
N LEU A 217 1.49 -13.22 -10.17
CA LEU A 217 0.44 -13.78 -9.31
C LEU A 217 -0.82 -12.92 -9.29
N ALA A 218 -0.72 -11.61 -9.55
CA ALA A 218 -1.89 -10.75 -9.77
C ALA A 218 -2.56 -11.04 -11.12
N VAL A 219 -1.77 -11.31 -12.16
CA VAL A 219 -2.23 -11.93 -13.42
C VAL A 219 -2.79 -13.34 -13.16
N GLY A 220 -2.32 -14.02 -12.10
CA GLY A 220 -2.86 -15.28 -11.58
C GLY A 220 -4.10 -15.17 -10.66
N MET A 221 -4.52 -13.97 -10.25
CA MET A 221 -5.86 -13.76 -9.66
C MET A 221 -6.96 -13.81 -10.73
N GLU A 222 -6.60 -13.88 -12.02
CA GLU A 222 -7.48 -14.41 -13.07
C GLU A 222 -7.60 -15.96 -13.06
N ASP A 223 -6.87 -16.72 -12.24
CA ASP A 223 -6.80 -18.20 -12.37
C ASP A 223 -7.16 -19.03 -11.11
N ALA A 224 -7.46 -18.42 -9.96
CA ALA A 224 -8.15 -19.13 -8.87
C ALA A 224 -9.69 -19.17 -9.07
N ALA A 225 -10.19 -18.35 -9.99
CA ALA A 225 -11.57 -18.30 -10.45
C ALA A 225 -11.85 -19.20 -11.67
N SER A 226 -10.82 -19.73 -12.34
CA SER A 226 -10.96 -20.51 -13.59
C SER A 226 -11.38 -21.97 -13.38
N ARG A 227 -11.95 -22.30 -12.21
CA ARG A 227 -12.89 -23.44 -12.12
C ARG A 227 -14.29 -23.12 -12.66
N GLY A 228 -14.43 -22.05 -13.46
CA GLY A 228 -15.48 -21.89 -14.46
C GLY A 228 -15.04 -20.83 -15.48
N THR A 229 -15.08 -21.15 -16.77
CA THR A 229 -14.58 -20.26 -17.82
C THR A 229 -15.54 -19.06 -18.01
N TRP A 230 -15.29 -17.92 -17.36
CA TRP A 230 -16.03 -16.68 -17.66
C TRP A 230 -15.51 -16.08 -18.97
N GLY A 231 -16.28 -16.17 -20.05
CA GLY A 231 -15.99 -15.50 -21.33
C GLY A 231 -16.74 -14.17 -21.47
N ILE A 232 -16.12 -13.20 -22.15
CA ILE A 232 -16.79 -11.96 -22.56
C ILE A 232 -16.71 -11.76 -24.08
N ARG A 233 -17.73 -11.11 -24.64
CA ARG A 233 -17.74 -10.64 -26.02
C ARG A 233 -18.30 -9.23 -26.06
N ILE A 234 -17.55 -8.31 -26.65
CA ILE A 234 -17.97 -6.91 -26.81
C ILE A 234 -18.83 -6.81 -28.08
N GLU A 235 -20.03 -6.25 -27.93
CA GLU A 235 -20.97 -5.98 -29.02
C GLU A 235 -21.29 -4.49 -29.11
N GLU A 236 -22.01 -4.07 -30.15
CA GLU A 236 -22.33 -2.65 -30.40
C GLU A 236 -23.20 -2.03 -29.29
N ASN A 237 -24.03 -2.84 -28.64
CA ASN A 237 -24.98 -2.42 -27.60
C ASN A 237 -24.60 -2.94 -26.20
N GLY A 238 -23.32 -3.21 -25.94
CA GLY A 238 -22.83 -3.61 -24.62
C GLY A 238 -21.93 -4.83 -24.62
N VAL A 239 -21.85 -5.53 -23.49
CA VAL A 239 -20.95 -6.67 -23.31
C VAL A 239 -21.73 -7.92 -22.93
N VAL A 240 -21.55 -8.97 -23.72
CA VAL A 240 -22.14 -10.29 -23.49
C VAL A 240 -21.19 -11.10 -22.60
N HIS A 241 -21.73 -11.64 -21.51
CA HIS A 241 -21.04 -12.45 -20.53
C HIS A 241 -21.51 -13.90 -20.62
N ARG A 242 -20.57 -14.83 -20.50
CA ARG A 242 -20.82 -16.27 -20.40
C ARG A 242 -20.09 -16.84 -19.20
N VAL A 243 -20.85 -17.27 -18.22
CA VAL A 243 -20.43 -17.96 -17.00
C VAL A 243 -20.98 -19.39 -17.11
N GLU A 244 -20.20 -20.41 -16.76
CA GLU A 244 -20.60 -21.82 -16.98
C GLU A 244 -21.62 -22.36 -15.95
N SER A 245 -22.26 -21.46 -15.19
CA SER A 245 -23.22 -21.80 -14.14
C SER A 245 -24.25 -20.68 -13.95
N PRO A 246 -25.44 -21.01 -13.42
CA PRO A 246 -26.38 -20.00 -12.93
C PRO A 246 -25.72 -19.03 -11.95
N CYS A 247 -26.03 -17.75 -12.08
CA CYS A 247 -25.38 -16.71 -11.28
C CYS A 247 -26.25 -15.47 -11.06
N ARG A 248 -26.05 -14.81 -9.93
CA ARG A 248 -26.46 -13.41 -9.72
C ARG A 248 -25.35 -12.49 -10.20
N TRP A 249 -25.67 -11.35 -10.79
CA TRP A 249 -24.67 -10.40 -11.26
C TRP A 249 -25.04 -8.95 -10.97
N GLU A 250 -24.03 -8.10 -10.87
CA GLU A 250 -24.14 -6.64 -10.71
C GLU A 250 -23.11 -5.96 -11.60
N ARG A 251 -23.47 -4.85 -12.25
CA ARG A 251 -22.55 -3.93 -12.89
C ARG A 251 -22.45 -2.66 -12.07
N LEU A 252 -21.23 -2.26 -11.79
CA LEU A 252 -20.88 -1.02 -11.12
C LEU A 252 -20.28 -0.05 -12.13
N ASP A 253 -20.61 1.23 -12.01
CA ASP A 253 -19.94 2.30 -12.75
C ASP A 253 -18.55 2.61 -12.15
N ALA A 254 -17.86 3.59 -12.73
CA ALA A 254 -16.52 3.99 -12.30
C ALA A 254 -16.47 4.55 -10.87
N THR A 255 -17.62 4.88 -10.27
CA THR A 255 -17.74 5.38 -8.88
C THR A 255 -18.08 4.27 -7.88
N GLY A 256 -18.17 3.02 -8.33
CA GLY A 256 -18.56 1.88 -7.50
C GLY A 256 -20.07 1.79 -7.23
N ARG A 257 -20.89 2.60 -7.92
CA ARG A 257 -22.34 2.53 -7.80
C ARG A 257 -22.89 1.41 -8.67
N ILE A 258 -23.77 0.58 -8.11
CA ILE A 258 -24.52 -0.43 -8.88
C ILE A 258 -25.47 0.29 -9.84
N VAL A 259 -25.27 0.05 -11.14
CA VAL A 259 -26.03 0.66 -12.24
C VAL A 259 -26.88 -0.36 -13.00
N GLU A 260 -26.51 -1.64 -12.95
CA GLU A 260 -27.32 -2.76 -13.44
C GLU A 260 -27.16 -3.98 -12.53
N ALA A 261 -28.17 -4.84 -12.47
CA ALA A 261 -28.08 -6.11 -11.76
C ALA A 261 -29.09 -7.11 -12.32
N GLY A 262 -28.83 -8.40 -12.13
CA GLY A 262 -29.72 -9.45 -12.58
C GLY A 262 -29.37 -10.84 -12.06
N ILE A 263 -30.16 -11.81 -12.50
CA ILE A 263 -29.92 -13.24 -12.28
C ILE A 263 -29.94 -13.90 -13.67
N SER A 264 -28.94 -14.73 -13.93
CA SER A 264 -28.87 -15.58 -15.11
C SER A 264 -28.98 -17.04 -14.67
N LEU A 265 -29.93 -17.77 -15.26
CA LEU A 265 -30.18 -19.18 -14.94
C LEU A 265 -29.35 -20.14 -15.80
N ASP A 266 -28.78 -19.65 -16.90
CA ASP A 266 -27.93 -20.40 -17.82
C ASP A 266 -26.49 -19.87 -17.85
N GLY A 267 -26.21 -18.86 -17.03
CA GLY A 267 -24.92 -18.17 -16.95
C GLY A 267 -24.64 -17.22 -18.11
N HIS A 268 -25.63 -16.95 -18.97
CA HIS A 268 -25.56 -15.95 -20.03
C HIS A 268 -26.28 -14.65 -19.62
N PHE A 269 -25.63 -13.51 -19.78
CA PHE A 269 -26.24 -12.19 -19.56
C PHE A 269 -25.51 -11.10 -20.37
N GLN A 270 -26.12 -9.92 -20.50
CA GLN A 270 -25.54 -8.77 -21.20
C GLN A 270 -25.63 -7.52 -20.32
N THR A 271 -24.59 -6.69 -20.36
CA THR A 271 -24.54 -5.39 -19.68
C THR A 271 -24.50 -4.25 -20.70
N SER A 272 -25.08 -3.09 -20.37
CA SER A 272 -25.23 -1.97 -21.32
C SER A 272 -23.99 -1.08 -21.52
N GLY A 273 -22.89 -1.32 -20.78
CA GLY A 273 -21.66 -0.52 -20.88
C GLY A 273 -20.49 -1.09 -20.07
N GLY A 274 -19.38 -0.36 -20.04
CA GLY A 274 -18.18 -0.71 -19.26
C GLY A 274 -18.37 -0.62 -17.74
N GLY A 275 -17.29 -0.82 -16.99
CA GLY A 275 -17.27 -0.75 -15.53
C GLY A 275 -16.86 -2.07 -14.89
N ILE A 276 -17.28 -2.30 -13.65
CA ILE A 276 -16.93 -3.54 -12.92
C ILE A 276 -18.15 -4.43 -12.90
N VAL A 277 -18.02 -5.66 -13.38
CA VAL A 277 -19.07 -6.68 -13.24
C VAL A 277 -18.68 -7.64 -12.14
N ARG A 278 -19.60 -7.86 -11.19
CA ARG A 278 -19.51 -8.85 -10.12
C ARG A 278 -20.50 -9.97 -10.38
N VAL A 279 -20.09 -11.21 -10.21
CA VAL A 279 -20.90 -12.41 -10.44
C VAL A 279 -20.80 -13.35 -9.24
N TRP A 280 -21.92 -13.73 -8.66
CA TRP A 280 -22.01 -14.72 -7.59
C TRP A 280 -22.55 -16.03 -8.14
N PRO A 281 -21.78 -17.14 -8.10
CA PRO A 281 -22.29 -18.47 -8.38
C PRO A 281 -23.38 -18.83 -7.37
N GLU A 282 -24.47 -19.47 -7.83
CA GLU A 282 -25.60 -19.85 -6.98
C GLU A 282 -25.20 -20.79 -5.82
N ASN A 283 -24.10 -21.53 -5.98
CA ASN A 283 -23.58 -22.48 -4.99
C ASN A 283 -22.80 -21.83 -3.81
N GLY A 284 -22.81 -20.49 -3.68
CA GLY A 284 -22.29 -19.81 -2.48
C GLY A 284 -20.77 -19.61 -2.43
N GLY A 285 -20.15 -19.22 -3.55
CA GLY A 285 -18.72 -18.89 -3.63
C GLY A 285 -18.40 -17.41 -3.49
N VAL A 286 -17.10 -17.09 -3.45
CA VAL A 286 -16.59 -15.71 -3.60
C VAL A 286 -17.05 -15.16 -4.95
N PRO A 287 -17.55 -13.91 -5.03
CA PRO A 287 -17.93 -13.33 -6.31
C PRO A 287 -16.73 -13.24 -7.27
N LEU A 288 -16.97 -13.60 -8.52
CA LEU A 288 -16.07 -13.31 -9.62
C LEU A 288 -16.22 -11.84 -9.98
N CYS A 289 -15.10 -11.13 -10.11
CA CYS A 289 -15.08 -9.73 -10.51
C CYS A 289 -14.33 -9.59 -11.83
N ARG A 290 -14.84 -8.78 -12.76
CA ARG A 290 -14.14 -8.46 -14.00
C ARG A 290 -14.36 -7.01 -14.40
N SER A 291 -13.28 -6.32 -14.76
CA SER A 291 -13.33 -5.02 -15.43
C SER A 291 -13.77 -5.19 -16.88
N ILE A 292 -14.66 -4.32 -17.31
CA ILE A 292 -15.16 -4.26 -18.68
C ILE A 292 -14.77 -2.90 -19.24
N PRO A 293 -14.04 -2.85 -20.37
CA PRO A 293 -13.60 -1.60 -20.95
C PRO A 293 -14.81 -0.73 -21.33
N TRP A 294 -14.69 0.56 -21.06
CA TRP A 294 -15.61 1.56 -21.60
C TRP A 294 -15.31 1.75 -23.10
N ARG A 295 -16.36 1.85 -23.92
CA ARG A 295 -16.23 2.34 -25.30
C ARG A 295 -16.42 3.84 -25.33
#